data_AF-A0A529Q5V4-F1
#
_entry.id   AF-A0A529Q5V4-F1
#
_cell.length_a   1.000
_cell.length_b   1.000
_cell.length_c   1.000
_cell.angle_alpha   90.00
_cell.angle_beta   90.00
_cell.angle_gamma   90.00
#
_symmetry.space_group_name_H-M   'P 1'
#
loop_
_entity.id
_entity.type
_entity.pdbx_description
1 polymer ?
#
loop_
_entity_poly.entity_id
_entity_poly.type
_entity_poly.pdbx_seq_one_letter_code
_entity_poly.pdbx_strand_id
1 'polypeptide(L)'
;FQVALSRAPLLPVNVEVYDGKPEAGNLLFRSEAPPAERIGVKLLARRDIVVAGRPWTLLFRPTSAFEPPSSRAIPVMLGLFGLLLAGAIALVARYQERAYDAKSALHEATEKSLLEKDLILQEMKHRIKNSITRVLAIARQTASQATDVKEFSASFSARLQAMA
;
A
#
# COMPACT_ATOMS: atom_id res chain seq x y z
N PHE A 1 67.07 17.44 8.08
CA PHE A 1 66.78 16.84 6.76
C PHE A 1 66.19 15.42 6.81
N GLN A 2 66.00 14.80 7.98
CA GLN A 2 65.56 13.39 8.10
C GLN A 2 64.04 13.19 8.27
N VAL A 3 63.25 14.27 8.35
CA VAL A 3 61.79 14.23 8.57
C VAL A 3 60.99 14.21 7.25
N ALA A 4 61.62 14.55 6.12
CA ALA A 4 60.96 14.57 4.80
C ALA A 4 60.78 13.17 4.17
N LEU A 5 61.29 12.10 4.80
CA LEU A 5 61.10 10.70 4.40
C LEU A 5 60.17 9.95 5.36
N SER A 6 59.28 10.63 6.08
CA SER A 6 58.22 9.94 6.82
C SER A 6 57.40 9.12 5.82
N ARG A 7 57.40 7.80 6.03
CA ARG A 7 56.74 6.80 5.19
C ARG A 7 55.34 7.27 4.84
N ALA A 8 55.09 7.55 3.57
CA ALA A 8 53.79 8.05 3.12
C ALA A 8 52.70 7.06 3.58
N PRO A 9 51.55 7.55 4.10
CA PRO A 9 50.48 6.67 4.53
C PRO A 9 50.07 5.77 3.36
N LEU A 10 49.82 4.49 3.67
CA LEU A 10 49.41 3.50 2.68
C LEU A 10 48.07 3.96 2.09
N LEU A 11 48.11 4.47 0.86
CA LEU A 11 46.92 4.90 0.13
C LEU A 11 46.06 3.66 -0.21
N PRO A 12 44.72 3.81 -0.26
CA PRO A 12 43.82 2.75 -0.71
C PRO A 12 43.96 2.46 -2.23
N VAL A 13 44.96 3.04 -2.89
CA VAL A 13 45.18 2.94 -4.33
C VAL A 13 46.69 2.77 -4.57
N ASN A 14 47.03 1.76 -5.37
CA ASN A 14 48.34 1.54 -5.93
C ASN A 14 48.53 2.47 -7.12
N VAL A 15 49.66 3.18 -7.13
CA VAL A 15 50.02 4.13 -8.20
C VAL A 15 51.27 3.61 -8.90
N GLU A 16 51.18 3.49 -10.23
CA GLU A 16 52.32 3.25 -11.10
C GLU A 16 52.47 4.44 -12.07
N VAL A 17 53.69 4.95 -12.21
CA VAL A 17 54.00 6.09 -13.08
C VAL A 17 54.97 5.64 -14.16
N TYR A 18 54.66 5.97 -15.41
CA TYR A 18 55.45 5.62 -16.58
C TYR A 18 55.82 6.86 -17.39
N ASP A 19 57.04 6.90 -17.94
CA ASP A 19 57.43 7.88 -18.96
C ASP A 19 56.95 7.37 -20.34
N GLY A 20 55.83 7.89 -20.83
CA GLY A 20 55.21 7.45 -22.07
C GLY A 20 54.39 6.18 -21.90
N LYS A 21 54.69 5.12 -22.67
CA LYS A 21 53.88 3.90 -22.71
C LYS A 21 54.03 3.07 -21.42
N PRO A 22 52.94 2.43 -20.93
CA PRO A 22 52.97 1.62 -19.71
C PRO A 22 53.64 0.25 -19.94
N GLU A 23 54.95 0.30 -20.19
CA GLU A 23 55.83 -0.85 -20.42
C GLU A 23 56.83 -0.94 -19.27
N ALA A 24 57.31 -2.16 -18.97
CA ALA A 24 58.21 -2.38 -17.83
C ALA A 24 59.48 -1.53 -17.87
N GLY A 25 59.99 -1.21 -19.08
CA GLY A 25 61.17 -0.36 -19.27
C GLY A 25 60.95 1.13 -19.02
N ASN A 26 59.69 1.58 -18.93
CA ASN A 26 59.33 3.00 -18.75
C ASN A 26 58.81 3.31 -17.34
N LEU A 27 58.83 2.33 -16.43
CA LEU A 27 58.32 2.48 -15.07
C LEU A 27 59.23 3.40 -14.26
N LEU A 28 58.73 4.58 -13.91
CA LEU A 28 59.42 5.56 -13.08
C LEU A 28 59.17 5.31 -11.59
N PHE A 29 57.96 4.90 -11.23
CA PHE A 29 57.56 4.76 -9.83
C PHE A 29 56.46 3.73 -9.64
N ARG A 30 56.50 3.01 -8.52
CA ARG A 30 55.43 2.14 -8.02
C ARG A 30 55.29 2.32 -6.51
N SER A 31 54.06 2.51 -6.04
CA SER A 31 53.76 2.58 -4.60
C SER A 31 53.91 1.23 -3.89
N GLU A 32 54.25 1.25 -2.59
CA GLU A 32 54.52 0.04 -1.77
C GLU A 32 53.35 -0.95 -1.70
N ALA A 33 52.11 -0.45 -1.59
CA ALA A 33 50.94 -1.31 -1.42
C ALA A 33 50.58 -2.00 -2.74
N PRO A 34 50.54 -3.36 -2.81
CA PRO A 34 50.21 -4.05 -4.05
C PRO A 34 48.73 -3.86 -4.43
N PRO A 35 48.40 -3.92 -5.73
CA PRO A 35 47.02 -3.97 -6.19
C PRO A 35 46.27 -5.17 -5.60
N ALA A 36 45.00 -4.99 -5.23
CA ALA A 36 44.16 -6.10 -4.80
C ALA A 36 43.87 -7.04 -5.99
N GLU A 37 44.13 -8.33 -5.85
CA GLU A 37 44.01 -9.31 -6.95
C GLU A 37 42.62 -9.32 -7.61
N ARG A 38 41.55 -9.23 -6.82
CA ARG A 38 40.16 -9.36 -7.29
C ARG A 38 39.61 -8.08 -7.94
N ILE A 39 40.02 -6.91 -7.45
CA ILE A 39 39.44 -5.61 -7.84
C ILE A 39 40.42 -4.79 -8.68
N GLY A 40 41.72 -4.89 -8.39
CA GLY A 40 42.81 -4.16 -9.06
C GLY A 40 42.94 -4.46 -10.56
N VAL A 41 42.51 -5.64 -11.00
CA VAL A 41 42.48 -5.99 -12.44
C VAL A 41 41.26 -5.38 -13.15
N LYS A 42 40.12 -5.25 -12.46
CA LYS A 42 38.86 -4.77 -13.05
C LYS A 42 38.73 -3.25 -13.02
N LEU A 43 39.28 -2.61 -12.00
CA LEU A 43 39.27 -1.17 -11.81
C LEU A 43 40.66 -0.62 -12.07
N LEU A 44 40.93 -0.28 -13.33
CA LEU A 44 42.14 0.42 -13.76
C LEU A 44 41.75 1.83 -14.20
N ALA A 45 42.24 2.85 -13.51
CA ALA A 45 42.15 4.23 -13.98
C ALA A 45 43.51 4.63 -14.57
N ARG A 46 43.50 4.99 -15.85
CA ARG A 46 44.67 5.51 -16.57
C ARG A 46 44.53 7.01 -16.73
N ARG A 47 45.60 7.74 -16.43
CA ARG A 47 45.69 9.18 -16.68
C ARG A 47 46.98 9.52 -17.40
N ASP A 48 46.84 10.15 -18.55
CA ASP A 48 47.98 10.68 -19.28
C ASP A 48 48.15 12.16 -18.91
N ILE A 49 49.35 12.56 -18.51
CA ILE A 49 49.70 13.95 -18.15
C ILE A 49 50.97 14.37 -18.90
N VAL A 50 51.17 15.67 -19.09
CA VAL A 50 52.42 16.18 -19.68
C VAL A 50 53.26 16.81 -18.58
N VAL A 51 54.46 16.28 -18.37
CA VAL A 51 55.42 16.77 -17.37
C VAL A 51 56.69 17.18 -18.11
N ALA A 52 57.06 18.46 -17.98
CA ALA A 52 58.25 19.02 -18.66
C ALA A 52 58.30 18.72 -20.18
N GLY A 53 57.14 18.76 -20.85
CA GLY A 53 57.01 18.47 -22.29
C GLY A 53 57.04 16.99 -22.66
N ARG A 54 57.12 16.07 -21.69
CA ARG A 54 57.06 14.61 -21.93
C ARG A 54 55.71 14.03 -21.50
N PRO A 55 55.11 13.12 -22.28
CA PRO A 55 53.88 12.45 -21.90
C PRO A 55 54.18 11.39 -20.85
N TRP A 56 53.55 11.46 -19.69
CA TRP A 56 53.61 10.46 -18.64
C TRP A 56 52.27 9.75 -18.52
N THR A 57 52.31 8.43 -18.30
CA THR A 57 51.12 7.62 -18.03
C THR A 57 51.10 7.25 -16.55
N LEU A 58 50.03 7.62 -15.84
CA LEU A 58 49.77 7.20 -14.47
C LEU A 58 48.70 6.11 -14.48
N LEU A 59 48.96 5.00 -13.82
CA LEU A 59 48.00 3.92 -13.58
C LEU A 59 47.65 3.88 -12.10
N PHE A 60 46.34 3.85 -11.84
CA PHE A 60 45.77 3.73 -10.51
C PHE A 60 45.01 2.41 -10.42
N ARG A 61 45.37 1.57 -9.44
CA ARG A 61 44.67 0.30 -9.15
C ARG A 61 44.28 0.24 -7.67
N PRO A 62 43.06 -0.17 -7.31
CA PRO A 62 42.67 -0.37 -5.92
C PRO A 62 43.59 -1.31 -5.15
N THR A 63 43.91 -0.98 -3.90
CA THR A 63 44.55 -1.89 -2.93
C THR A 63 43.48 -2.61 -2.09
N SER A 64 43.89 -3.49 -1.18
CA SER A 64 42.96 -4.18 -0.27
C SER A 64 42.22 -3.23 0.69
N ALA A 65 42.74 -2.03 0.92
CA ALA A 65 42.10 -1.00 1.73
C ALA A 65 41.08 -0.14 0.95
N PHE A 66 40.86 -0.42 -0.34
CA PHE A 66 39.88 0.28 -1.15
C PHE A 66 38.46 -0.19 -0.85
N GLU A 67 37.63 0.71 -0.34
CA GLU A 67 36.19 0.47 -0.25
C GLU A 67 35.53 0.81 -1.59
N PRO A 68 34.95 -0.16 -2.31
CA PRO A 68 34.26 0.12 -3.55
C PRO A 68 33.03 1.01 -3.30
N PRO A 69 32.69 1.90 -4.24
CA PRO A 69 31.46 2.69 -4.15
C PRO A 69 30.26 1.78 -3.92
N SER A 70 29.31 2.23 -3.08
CA SER A 70 28.10 1.48 -2.79
C SER A 70 27.40 1.04 -4.09
N SER A 71 26.99 -0.23 -4.13
CA SER A 71 26.41 -0.82 -5.34
C SER A 71 25.18 -0.02 -5.77
N ARG A 72 25.12 0.32 -7.08
CA ARG A 72 23.96 0.99 -7.70
C ARG A 72 22.66 0.18 -7.57
N ALA A 73 22.75 -1.10 -7.18
CA ALA A 73 21.59 -1.95 -6.90
C ALA A 73 20.73 -1.45 -5.73
N ILE A 74 21.33 -0.88 -4.67
CA ILE A 74 20.60 -0.49 -3.46
C ILE A 74 19.59 0.64 -3.74
N PRO A 75 19.97 1.77 -4.37
CA PRO A 75 19.01 2.81 -4.76
C PRO A 75 17.93 2.30 -5.74
N VAL A 76 18.28 1.41 -6.65
CA VAL A 76 17.34 0.85 -7.65
C VAL A 76 16.29 -0.04 -6.97
N MET A 77 16.69 -0.92 -6.05
CA MET A 77 15.74 -1.74 -5.28
C MET A 77 14.81 -0.88 -4.42
N LEU A 78 15.34 0.17 -3.79
CA LEU A 78 14.53 1.10 -3.01
C LEU A 78 13.49 1.83 -3.89
N GLY A 79 13.90 2.30 -5.07
CA GLY A 79 13.01 2.93 -6.03
C GLY A 79 11.93 1.96 -6.53
N LEU A 80 12.30 0.71 -6.84
CA LEU A 80 11.36 -0.32 -7.27
C LEU A 80 10.35 -0.65 -6.16
N PHE A 81 10.80 -0.74 -4.91
CA PHE A 81 9.92 -0.94 -3.76
C PHE A 81 8.94 0.21 -3.58
N GLY A 82 9.40 1.46 -3.71
CA GLY A 82 8.53 2.65 -3.69
C GLY A 82 7.50 2.64 -4.82
N LEU A 83 7.89 2.23 -6.02
CA LEU A 83 6.98 2.11 -7.17
C LEU A 83 5.92 1.03 -6.94
N LEU A 84 6.30 -0.13 -6.40
CA LEU A 84 5.36 -1.19 -6.05
C LEU A 84 4.38 -0.73 -4.97
N LEU A 85 4.86 -0.03 -3.94
CA LEU A 85 4.01 0.53 -2.89
C LEU A 85 3.02 1.55 -3.44
N ALA A 86 3.47 2.47 -4.29
CA ALA A 86 2.61 3.44 -4.96
C ALA A 86 1.56 2.74 -5.84
N GLY A 87 1.95 1.70 -6.57
CA GLY A 87 1.05 0.87 -7.37
C GLY A 87 -0.02 0.17 -6.51
N ALA A 88 0.36 -0.39 -5.37
CA ALA A 88 -0.57 -1.03 -4.43
C ALA A 88 -1.57 -0.01 -3.86
N ILE A 89 -1.11 1.17 -3.43
CA ILE A 89 -1.97 2.24 -2.93
C ILE A 89 -2.94 2.71 -4.03
N ALA A 90 -2.46 2.92 -5.25
CA ALA A 90 -3.31 3.31 -6.38
C ALA A 90 -4.35 2.24 -6.74
N LEU A 91 -3.97 0.96 -6.67
CA LEU A 91 -4.88 -0.15 -6.88
C LEU A 91 -5.99 -0.15 -5.81
N VAL A 92 -5.61 -0.04 -4.54
CA VAL A 92 -6.56 0.03 -3.42
C VAL A 92 -7.49 1.25 -3.56
N ALA A 93 -6.96 2.41 -3.93
CA ALA A 93 -7.78 3.60 -4.18
C ALA A 93 -8.80 3.39 -5.30
N ARG A 94 -8.41 2.76 -6.41
CA ARG A 94 -9.32 2.41 -7.52
C ARG A 94 -10.38 1.39 -7.13
N TYR A 95 -10.05 0.42 -6.28
CA TYR A 95 -11.04 -0.52 -5.76
C TYR A 95 -12.03 0.17 -4.81
N GLN A 96 -11.58 1.15 -4.03
CA GLN A 96 -12.45 1.93 -3.17
C GLN A 96 -13.43 2.78 -4.00
N GLU A 97 -12.98 3.47 -5.05
CA GLU A 97 -13.88 4.20 -5.97
C GLU A 97 -15.01 3.31 -6.48
N ARG A 98 -14.68 2.10 -6.97
CA ARG A 98 -15.68 1.14 -7.45
C ARG A 98 -16.61 0.62 -6.35
N ALA A 99 -16.12 0.51 -5.11
CA ALA A 99 -16.91 0.06 -3.97
C ALA A 99 -17.80 1.17 -3.37
N TYR A 100 -17.39 2.44 -3.51
CA TYR A 100 -18.18 3.59 -3.06
C TYR A 100 -19.41 3.81 -3.94
N ASP A 101 -19.30 3.60 -5.26
CA ASP A 101 -20.46 3.64 -6.16
C ASP A 101 -21.52 2.59 -5.78
N ALA A 102 -21.09 1.40 -5.36
CA ALA A 102 -22.00 0.34 -4.91
C ALA A 102 -22.67 0.66 -3.56
N LYS A 103 -22.00 1.40 -2.66
CA LYS A 103 -22.58 1.80 -1.37
C LYS A 103 -23.58 2.94 -1.50
N SER A 104 -23.36 3.89 -2.41
CA SER A 104 -24.32 4.98 -2.66
C SER A 104 -25.68 4.46 -3.14
N ALA A 105 -25.68 3.52 -4.10
CA ALA A 105 -26.90 2.90 -4.59
C ALA A 105 -27.63 2.08 -3.51
N LEU A 106 -26.90 1.45 -2.59
CA LEU A 106 -27.48 0.72 -1.47
C LEU A 106 -28.08 1.64 -0.40
N HIS A 107 -27.48 2.81 -0.15
CA HIS A 107 -28.03 3.79 0.79
C HIS A 107 -29.33 4.43 0.28
N GLU A 108 -29.40 4.79 -0.99
CA GLU A 108 -30.64 5.32 -1.56
C GLU A 108 -31.78 4.28 -1.54
N ALA A 109 -31.48 3.01 -1.84
CA ALA A 109 -32.46 1.93 -1.79
C ALA A 109 -32.91 1.61 -0.35
N THR A 110 -32.02 1.70 0.63
CA THR A 110 -32.37 1.46 2.04
C THR A 110 -33.19 2.60 2.64
N GLU A 111 -32.88 3.86 2.35
CA GLU A 111 -33.70 4.99 2.82
C GLU A 111 -35.13 4.94 2.28
N LYS A 112 -35.29 4.68 0.97
CA LYS A 112 -36.63 4.53 0.36
C LYS A 112 -37.39 3.36 0.97
N SER A 113 -36.72 2.23 1.20
CA SER A 113 -37.34 1.06 1.84
C SER A 113 -37.73 1.32 3.30
N LEU A 114 -36.97 2.13 4.05
CA LEU A 114 -37.29 2.49 5.43
C LEU A 114 -38.54 3.39 5.50
N LEU A 115 -38.62 4.41 4.64
CA LEU A 115 -39.79 5.29 4.56
C LEU A 115 -41.05 4.53 4.13
N GLU A 116 -40.92 3.62 3.17
CA GLU A 116 -42.03 2.77 2.72
C GLU A 116 -42.49 1.83 3.84
N LYS A 117 -41.55 1.22 4.58
CA LYS A 117 -41.87 0.37 5.73
C LYS A 117 -42.58 1.14 6.83
N ASP A 118 -42.14 2.34 7.17
CA ASP A 118 -42.79 3.16 8.20
C ASP A 118 -44.22 3.56 7.79
N LEU A 119 -44.44 3.92 6.52
CA LEU A 119 -45.77 4.20 6.00
C LEU A 119 -46.68 2.97 6.08
N ILE A 120 -46.17 1.80 5.67
CA ILE A 120 -46.90 0.53 5.75
C ILE A 120 -47.21 0.19 7.22
N LEU A 121 -46.26 0.36 8.13
CA LEU A 121 -46.46 0.12 9.56
C LEU A 121 -47.53 1.05 10.14
N GLN A 122 -47.55 2.32 9.73
CA GLN A 122 -48.56 3.28 10.17
C GLN A 122 -49.96 2.93 9.63
N GLU A 123 -50.07 2.55 8.36
CA GLU A 123 -51.33 2.10 7.77
C GLU A 123 -51.81 0.79 8.39
N MET A 124 -50.92 -0.19 8.60
CA MET A 124 -51.22 -1.42 9.31
C MET A 124 -51.70 -1.15 10.73
N LYS A 125 -51.04 -0.24 11.46
CA LYS A 125 -51.48 0.20 12.80
C LYS A 125 -52.90 0.76 12.77
N HIS A 126 -53.23 1.59 11.78
CA HIS A 126 -54.57 2.12 11.62
C HIS A 126 -55.59 1.01 11.36
N ARG A 127 -55.27 0.04 10.49
CA ARG A 127 -56.12 -1.11 10.19
C ARG A 127 -56.32 -2.02 11.40
N ILE A 128 -55.27 -2.31 12.16
CA ILE A 128 -55.35 -3.11 13.39
C ILE A 128 -56.26 -2.43 14.40
N LYS A 129 -56.08 -1.12 14.62
CA LYS A 129 -56.96 -0.34 15.51
C LYS A 129 -58.42 -0.43 15.08
N ASN A 130 -58.69 -0.28 13.78
CA ASN A 130 -60.04 -0.35 13.22
C ASN A 130 -60.65 -1.74 13.39
N SER A 131 -59.89 -2.81 13.11
CA SER A 131 -60.35 -4.19 13.32
C SER A 131 -60.68 -4.48 14.78
N ILE A 132 -59.82 -4.05 15.73
CA ILE A 132 -60.08 -4.22 17.17
C ILE A 132 -61.36 -3.49 17.59
N THR A 133 -61.53 -2.24 17.14
CA THR A 133 -62.73 -1.44 17.47
C THR A 133 -64.00 -2.12 16.95
N ARG A 134 -63.93 -2.69 15.75
CA ARG A 134 -65.03 -3.42 15.12
C ARG A 134 -65.35 -4.72 15.87
N VAL A 135 -64.34 -5.49 16.26
CA VAL A 135 -64.50 -6.70 17.08
C VAL A 135 -65.12 -6.37 18.45
N LEU A 136 -64.66 -5.30 19.09
CA LEU A 136 -65.20 -4.85 20.37
C LEU A 136 -66.65 -4.38 20.26
N ALA A 137 -67.00 -3.68 19.18
CA ALA A 137 -68.38 -3.27 18.90
C ALA A 137 -69.30 -4.49 18.73
N ILE A 138 -68.85 -5.51 17.99
CA ILE A 138 -69.58 -6.77 17.82
C ILE A 138 -69.74 -7.48 19.16
N ALA A 139 -68.67 -7.57 19.98
CA ALA A 139 -68.74 -8.17 21.31
C ALA A 139 -69.80 -7.48 22.19
N ARG A 140 -69.78 -6.13 22.25
CA ARG A 140 -70.75 -5.35 23.02
C ARG A 140 -72.17 -5.51 22.49
N GLN A 141 -72.37 -5.46 21.18
CA GLN A 141 -73.68 -5.62 20.56
C GLN A 141 -74.24 -7.03 20.77
N THR A 142 -73.41 -8.07 20.64
CA THR A 142 -73.82 -9.45 20.93
C THR A 142 -74.15 -9.60 22.42
N ALA A 143 -73.36 -9.03 23.33
CA ALA A 143 -73.62 -9.06 24.76
C ALA A 143 -74.96 -8.38 25.13
N SER A 144 -75.34 -7.30 24.44
CA SER A 144 -76.61 -6.61 24.68
C SER A 144 -77.86 -7.36 24.18
N GLN A 145 -77.69 -8.34 23.29
CA GLN A 145 -78.80 -9.06 22.64
C GLN A 145 -78.92 -10.52 23.09
N ALA A 146 -77.90 -11.07 23.76
CA ALA A 146 -77.90 -12.45 24.23
C ALA A 146 -78.55 -12.56 25.61
N THR A 147 -79.38 -13.59 25.80
CA THR A 147 -80.07 -13.86 27.07
C THR A 147 -79.28 -14.80 27.98
N ASP A 148 -78.32 -15.57 27.43
CA ASP A 148 -77.40 -16.42 28.17
C ASP A 148 -75.99 -16.49 27.53
N VAL A 149 -75.03 -17.08 28.27
CA VAL A 149 -73.62 -17.20 27.87
C VAL A 149 -73.44 -18.09 26.63
N LYS A 150 -74.31 -19.08 26.42
CA LYS A 150 -74.24 -20.02 25.30
C LYS A 150 -74.69 -19.35 24.01
N GLU A 151 -75.77 -18.58 24.07
CA GLU A 151 -76.30 -17.75 22.99
C GLU A 151 -75.31 -16.64 22.60
N PHE A 152 -74.66 -16.00 23.59
CA PHE A 152 -73.57 -15.04 23.36
C PHE A 152 -72.41 -15.68 22.59
N SER A 153 -71.89 -16.81 23.07
CA SER A 153 -70.72 -17.47 22.47
C SER A 153 -70.99 -17.94 21.04
N ALA A 154 -72.16 -18.53 20.79
CA ALA A 154 -72.58 -18.95 19.46
C ALA A 154 -72.71 -17.76 18.49
N SER A 155 -73.40 -16.70 18.92
CA SER A 155 -73.64 -15.51 18.08
C SER A 155 -72.38 -14.68 17.85
N PHE A 156 -71.50 -14.56 18.84
CA PHE A 156 -70.23 -13.83 18.71
C PHE A 156 -69.28 -14.54 17.76
N SER A 157 -69.14 -15.86 17.89
CA SER A 157 -68.29 -16.67 17.02
C SER A 157 -68.76 -16.63 15.56
N ALA A 158 -70.07 -16.73 15.31
CA ALA A 158 -70.64 -16.62 13.98
C ALA A 158 -70.37 -15.24 13.34
N ARG A 159 -70.52 -14.15 14.10
CA ARG A 159 -70.23 -12.79 13.61
C ARG A 159 -68.74 -12.55 13.36
N LEU A 160 -67.85 -13.11 14.18
CA LEU A 160 -66.41 -13.07 13.95
C LEU A 160 -66.01 -13.84 12.69
N GLN A 161 -66.55 -15.05 12.49
CA GLN A 161 -66.30 -15.86 11.31
C GLN A 161 -66.80 -15.19 10.02
N ALA A 162 -67.89 -14.44 10.09
CA ALA A 162 -68.40 -13.67 8.95
C ALA A 162 -67.55 -12.43 8.58
N MET A 163 -66.54 -12.06 9.38
CA MET A 163 -65.62 -10.95 9.10
C MET A 163 -64.27 -11.41 8.52
N ALA A 164 -63.96 -12.69 8.64
CA ALA A 164 -62.76 -13.31 8.09
C ALA A 164 -62.92 -13.52 6.58
#